data_AF-A0A961WBP0-F1
#
_entry.id   AF-A0A961WBP0-F1
#
_cell.length_a   1.000
_cell.length_b   1.000
_cell.length_c   1.000
_cell.angle_alpha   90.00
_cell.angle_beta   90.00
_cell.angle_gamma   90.00
#
_symmetry.space_group_name_H-M   'P 1'
#
loop_
_entity.id
_entity.type
_entity.pdbx_description
1 polymer ?
#
loop_
_entity_poly.entity_id
_entity_poly.type
_entity_poly.pdbx_seq_one_letter_code
_entity_poly.pdbx_strand_id
1 'polypeptide(L)'
;LGHVVMHQVPSPEMEDEANEFASALLMPARDVRPHLSGRRLTIQHLAALKPVWRVSMAALLSRAKKIGAITDNQSQYLWRQMSSMGYRRTEPPELDLKVETPTVLPEIVRLHLEDLGYGLSDLAQALRSSEEDLRALHPLPGATPRLRVVK
;
A
#
# COMPACT_ATOMS: atom_id res chain seq x y z
N LEU A 1 5.42 -1.90 -5.72
CA LEU A 1 4.90 -1.31 -6.98
C LEU A 1 5.81 -0.22 -7.52
N GLY A 2 6.09 0.86 -6.78
CA GLY A 2 6.99 1.93 -7.24
C GLY A 2 8.35 1.42 -7.72
N HIS A 3 8.98 0.50 -6.96
CA HIS A 3 10.18 -0.21 -7.37
C HIS A 3 10.07 -0.87 -8.76
N VAL A 4 9.04 -1.70 -8.97
CA VAL A 4 8.81 -2.43 -10.23
C VAL A 4 8.50 -1.50 -11.41
N VAL A 5 7.78 -0.41 -11.16
CA VAL A 5 7.34 0.50 -12.23
C VAL A 5 8.45 1.45 -12.65
N MET A 6 9.22 1.98 -11.71
CA MET A 6 10.17 3.05 -11.97
C MET A 6 11.61 2.58 -12.15
N HIS A 7 11.99 1.44 -11.58
CA HIS A 7 13.40 1.04 -11.48
C HIS A 7 13.61 -0.33 -12.12
N GLN A 8 14.41 -0.38 -13.18
CA GLN A 8 14.86 -1.63 -13.79
C GLN A 8 16.21 -2.11 -13.23
N VAL A 9 17.01 -1.17 -12.71
CA VAL A 9 18.32 -1.41 -12.12
C VAL A 9 18.40 -0.63 -10.81
N PRO A 10 19.03 -1.17 -9.75
CA PRO A 10 19.17 -0.44 -8.48
C PRO A 10 19.96 0.86 -8.62
N SER A 11 19.51 1.91 -7.92
CA SER A 11 20.22 3.18 -7.79
C SER A 11 20.21 3.65 -6.32
N PRO A 12 21.12 4.53 -5.90
CA PRO A 12 21.11 5.09 -4.54
C PRO A 12 19.80 5.82 -4.19
N GLU A 13 19.13 6.41 -5.17
CA GLU A 13 17.92 7.23 -5.00
C GLU A 13 16.62 6.41 -5.06
N MET A 14 16.68 5.13 -5.44
CA MET A 14 15.48 4.34 -5.79
C MET A 14 14.45 4.24 -4.66
N GLU A 15 14.90 4.20 -3.41
CA GLU A 15 13.99 4.13 -2.26
C GLU A 15 13.24 5.44 -2.07
N ASP A 16 13.91 6.58 -2.22
CA ASP A 16 13.28 7.90 -2.10
C ASP A 16 12.28 8.14 -3.24
N GLU A 17 12.64 7.75 -4.45
CA GLU A 17 11.77 7.80 -5.63
C GLU A 17 10.56 6.87 -5.49
N ALA A 18 10.76 5.63 -5.03
CA ALA A 18 9.67 4.70 -4.77
C ALA A 18 8.73 5.19 -3.65
N ASN A 19 9.27 5.80 -2.61
CA ASN A 19 8.49 6.41 -1.53
C ASN A 19 7.70 7.62 -2.03
N GLU A 20 8.28 8.45 -2.89
CA GLU A 20 7.58 9.56 -3.53
C GLU A 20 6.43 9.07 -4.41
N PHE A 21 6.68 8.06 -5.24
CA PHE A 21 5.65 7.42 -6.04
C PHE A 21 4.51 6.89 -5.18
N ALA A 22 4.82 6.11 -4.13
CA ALA A 22 3.80 5.56 -3.23
C ALA A 22 3.00 6.68 -2.56
N SER A 23 3.66 7.74 -2.10
CA SER A 23 3.01 8.90 -1.49
C SER A 23 2.06 9.61 -2.46
N ALA A 24 2.45 9.77 -3.73
CA ALA A 24 1.63 10.41 -4.75
C ALA A 24 0.47 9.53 -5.22
N LEU A 25 0.68 8.23 -5.31
CA LEU A 25 -0.33 7.24 -5.68
C LEU A 25 -1.40 7.11 -4.59
N LEU A 26 -0.99 6.97 -3.33
CA LEU A 26 -1.90 6.78 -2.19
C LEU A 26 -2.60 8.09 -1.78
N MET A 27 -1.92 9.24 -1.93
CA MET A 27 -2.44 10.54 -1.52
C MET A 27 -2.25 11.59 -2.63
N PRO A 28 -3.07 11.56 -3.71
CA PRO A 28 -2.97 12.54 -4.78
C PRO A 28 -3.10 13.98 -4.24
N ALA A 29 -2.23 14.88 -4.69
CA ALA A 29 -2.07 16.20 -4.07
C ALA A 29 -3.37 17.03 -4.08
N ARG A 30 -4.11 16.98 -5.19
CA ARG A 30 -5.40 17.68 -5.34
C ARG A 30 -6.46 17.19 -4.34
N ASP A 31 -6.44 15.89 -4.02
CA ASP A 31 -7.47 15.22 -3.24
C ASP A 31 -7.15 15.34 -1.74
N VAL A 32 -5.86 15.20 -1.37
CA VAL A 32 -5.42 15.26 0.03
C VAL A 32 -5.27 16.68 0.57
N ARG A 33 -4.96 17.66 -0.28
CA ARG A 33 -4.67 19.05 0.15
C ARG A 33 -5.79 19.68 0.97
N PRO A 34 -7.09 19.61 0.60
CA PRO A 34 -8.17 20.20 1.40
C PRO A 34 -8.25 19.66 2.84
N HIS A 35 -7.79 18.43 3.08
CA HIS A 35 -7.77 17.82 4.41
C HIS A 35 -6.54 18.20 5.23
N LEU A 36 -5.43 18.55 4.57
CA LEU A 36 -4.16 18.93 5.21
C LEU A 36 -3.98 20.44 5.32
N SER A 37 -4.77 21.23 4.60
CA SER A 37 -4.67 22.69 4.53
C SER A 37 -5.91 23.38 5.11
N GLY A 38 -5.76 24.61 5.59
CA GLY A 38 -6.87 25.47 6.05
C GLY A 38 -6.99 25.67 7.56
N ARG A 39 -6.73 24.64 8.38
CA ARG A 39 -6.65 24.76 9.86
C ARG A 39 -5.25 24.33 10.32
N ARG A 40 -4.84 24.72 11.53
CA ARG A 40 -3.59 24.22 12.12
C ARG A 40 -3.61 22.69 12.17
N LEU A 41 -2.72 22.05 11.43
CA LEU A 41 -2.55 20.59 11.44
C LEU A 41 -2.07 20.14 12.82
N THR A 42 -2.69 19.10 13.37
CA THR A 42 -2.36 18.53 14.68
C THR A 42 -2.21 17.01 14.59
N ILE A 43 -1.62 16.40 15.63
CA ILE A 43 -1.51 14.94 15.74
C ILE A 43 -2.89 14.27 15.73
N GLN A 44 -3.87 14.85 16.42
CA GLN A 44 -5.25 14.34 16.43
C GLN A 44 -5.89 14.39 15.04
N HIS A 45 -5.59 15.42 14.25
CA HIS A 45 -6.09 15.51 12.88
C HIS A 45 -5.44 14.45 11.98
N LEU A 46 -4.13 14.21 12.12
CA LEU A 46 -3.45 13.12 11.41
C LEU A 46 -4.04 11.75 11.76
N ALA A 47 -4.33 11.51 13.05
CA ALA A 47 -4.97 10.30 13.53
C ALA A 47 -6.37 10.11 12.92
N ALA A 48 -7.16 11.17 12.80
CA ALA A 48 -8.49 11.13 12.17
C ALA A 48 -8.41 10.85 10.65
N LEU A 49 -7.34 11.27 9.98
CA LEU A 49 -7.16 11.07 8.54
C LEU A 49 -6.58 9.69 8.19
N LYS A 50 -5.84 9.05 9.10
CA LYS A 50 -5.28 7.70 8.91
C LYS A 50 -6.30 6.66 8.40
N PRO A 51 -7.49 6.48 9.00
CA PRO A 51 -8.46 5.49 8.49
C PRO A 51 -9.09 5.86 7.15
N VAL A 52 -9.14 7.15 6.81
CA VAL A 52 -9.67 7.64 5.53
C VAL A 52 -8.69 7.35 4.39
N TRP A 53 -7.42 7.69 4.59
CA TRP A 53 -6.36 7.53 3.59
C TRP A 53 -5.67 6.17 3.64
N ARG A 54 -5.93 5.38 4.68
CA ARG A 54 -5.34 4.05 4.94
C ARG A 54 -3.81 4.04 4.92
N VAL A 55 -3.21 5.10 5.45
CA VAL A 55 -1.75 5.25 5.58
C VAL A 55 -1.37 5.68 7.00
N SER A 56 -0.08 5.61 7.32
CA SER A 56 0.43 6.08 8.60
C SER A 56 0.27 7.59 8.79
N MET A 57 0.17 8.03 10.04
CA MET A 57 0.22 9.45 10.42
C MET A 57 1.54 10.09 9.95
N ALA A 58 2.63 9.34 10.00
CA ALA A 58 3.92 9.71 9.45
C ALA A 58 3.87 10.02 7.93
N ALA A 59 3.20 9.17 7.16
CA ALA A 59 3.03 9.37 5.72
C ALA A 59 2.19 10.62 5.42
N LEU A 60 1.10 10.84 6.16
CA LEU A 60 0.27 12.05 6.05
C LEU A 60 1.07 13.32 6.37
N LEU A 61 1.87 13.31 7.43
CA LEU A 61 2.72 14.45 7.81
C LEU A 61 3.81 14.72 6.76
N SER A 62 4.44 13.66 6.23
CA SER A 62 5.41 13.76 5.15
C SER A 62 4.78 14.34 3.89
N ARG A 63 3.58 13.87 3.52
CA ARG A 63 2.83 14.36 2.37
C ARG A 63 2.44 15.82 2.52
N ALA A 64 1.97 16.23 3.70
CA ALA A 64 1.63 17.61 4.01
C ALA A 64 2.82 18.56 3.78
N LYS A 65 4.01 18.15 4.24
CA LYS A 65 5.24 18.90 3.99
C LYS A 65 5.57 18.95 2.50
N LYS A 66 5.57 17.80 1.82
CA LYS A 66 6.00 17.67 0.42
C LYS A 66 5.13 18.48 -0.56
N ILE A 67 3.84 18.64 -0.28
CA ILE A 67 2.94 19.47 -1.10
C ILE A 67 2.87 20.93 -0.62
N GLY A 68 3.63 21.32 0.39
CA GLY A 68 3.62 22.67 0.95
C GLY A 68 2.30 23.04 1.65
N ALA A 69 1.57 22.06 2.20
CA ALA A 69 0.36 22.33 3.00
C ALA A 69 0.70 22.89 4.40
N ILE A 70 1.91 22.62 4.88
CA ILE A 70 2.45 23.12 6.14
C ILE A 70 3.87 23.64 5.92
N THR A 71 4.30 24.54 6.80
CA THR A 71 5.68 25.02 6.83
C THR A 71 6.65 23.99 7.43
N ASP A 72 7.93 24.13 7.16
CA ASP A 72 8.98 23.29 7.73
C ASP A 72 8.99 23.33 9.27
N ASN A 73 8.78 24.50 9.86
CA ASN A 73 8.69 24.68 11.31
C ASN A 73 7.51 23.89 11.91
N GLN A 74 6.35 23.92 11.25
CA GLN A 74 5.18 23.13 11.68
C GLN A 74 5.45 21.63 11.56
N SER A 75 6.07 21.20 10.46
CA SER A 75 6.44 19.79 10.26
C SER A 75 7.41 19.30 11.34
N GLN A 76 8.48 20.05 11.61
CA GLN A 76 9.45 19.73 12.66
C GLN A 76 8.80 19.69 14.06
N TYR A 77 7.88 20.60 14.34
CA TYR A 77 7.13 20.59 15.59
C TYR A 77 6.27 19.31 15.74
N LEU A 78 5.49 18.96 14.73
CA LEU A 78 4.65 17.75 14.75
C LEU A 78 5.48 16.48 14.82
N TRP A 79 6.62 16.41 14.13
CA TRP A 79 7.54 15.29 14.24
C TRP A 79 8.09 15.12 15.65
N ARG A 80 8.46 16.21 16.33
CA ARG A 80 8.88 16.15 17.74
C ARG A 80 7.77 15.66 18.66
N GLN A 81 6.53 16.10 18.44
CA GLN A 81 5.39 15.60 19.20
C GLN A 81 5.18 14.09 18.98
N MET A 82 5.21 13.62 17.72
CA MET A 82 5.11 12.20 17.41
C MET A 82 6.23 11.40 18.07
N SER A 83 7.47 11.90 18.09
CA SER A 83 8.58 11.27 18.80
C SER A 83 8.32 11.17 20.30
N SER A 84 7.90 12.27 20.94
CA SER A 84 7.64 12.29 22.39
C SER A 84 6.52 11.35 22.82
N MET A 85 5.56 11.09 21.93
CA MET A 85 4.45 10.17 22.17
C MET A 85 4.79 8.71 21.77
N GLY A 86 5.97 8.44 21.19
CA GLY A 86 6.35 7.13 20.69
C GLY A 86 5.76 6.74 19.33
N TYR A 87 4.93 7.60 18.74
CA TYR A 87 4.16 7.34 17.50
C TYR A 87 5.00 7.20 16.24
N ARG A 88 6.30 7.47 16.30
CA ARG A 88 7.23 7.15 15.19
C ARG A 88 7.49 5.66 15.04
N ARG A 89 7.36 4.89 16.11
CA ARG A 89 7.59 3.44 16.11
C ARG A 89 6.27 2.69 16.10
N THR A 90 5.36 3.09 16.97
CA THR A 90 4.07 2.44 17.15
C THR A 90 3.02 3.51 17.27
N GLU A 91 2.16 3.64 16.25
CA GLU A 91 1.00 4.51 16.30
C GLU A 91 -0.05 3.95 17.29
N PRO A 92 -1.03 4.77 17.73
CA PRO A 92 -2.08 4.31 18.64
C PRO A 92 -2.78 3.04 18.13
N PRO A 93 -2.87 1.95 18.94
CA PRO A 93 -3.48 0.68 18.52
C PRO A 93 -4.94 0.81 18.11
N GLU A 94 -5.66 1.81 18.64
CA GLU A 94 -7.06 2.08 18.30
C GLU A 94 -7.23 2.50 16.83
N LEU A 95 -6.13 2.87 16.16
CA LEU A 95 -6.10 3.25 14.75
C LEU A 95 -5.62 2.10 13.84
N ASP A 96 -5.39 0.90 14.38
CA ASP A 96 -4.93 -0.22 13.59
C ASP A 96 -5.96 -0.59 12.51
N LEU A 97 -5.47 -0.64 11.28
CA LEU A 97 -6.28 -0.95 10.10
C LEU A 97 -6.15 -2.44 9.81
N LYS A 98 -7.27 -3.07 9.45
CA LYS A 98 -7.24 -4.45 8.95
C LYS A 98 -6.41 -4.49 7.67
N VAL A 99 -5.52 -5.46 7.58
CA VAL A 99 -4.71 -5.69 6.38
C VAL A 99 -5.64 -6.07 5.24
N GLU A 100 -5.53 -5.34 4.12
CA GLU A 100 -6.24 -5.67 2.90
C GLU A 100 -5.66 -6.93 2.28
N THR A 101 -6.53 -7.79 1.78
CA THR A 101 -6.13 -9.00 1.06
C THR A 101 -6.50 -8.83 -0.41
N PRO A 102 -5.57 -9.06 -1.36
CA PRO A 102 -5.90 -8.96 -2.79
C PRO A 102 -6.95 -10.01 -3.18
N THR A 103 -8.10 -9.57 -3.69
CA THR A 103 -9.19 -10.50 -4.08
C THR A 103 -9.33 -10.69 -5.59
N VAL A 104 -8.83 -9.73 -6.39
CA VAL A 104 -9.04 -9.69 -7.85
C VAL A 104 -8.63 -11.00 -8.53
N LEU A 105 -7.41 -11.48 -8.31
CA LEU A 105 -6.94 -12.71 -8.95
C LEU A 105 -7.73 -13.96 -8.49
N PRO A 106 -7.91 -14.22 -7.18
CA PRO A 106 -8.79 -15.31 -6.72
C PRO A 106 -10.19 -15.24 -7.33
N GLU A 107 -10.79 -14.05 -7.41
CA GLU A 107 -12.12 -13.86 -7.96
C GLU A 107 -12.17 -14.16 -9.46
N ILE A 108 -11.19 -13.69 -10.24
CA ILE A 108 -11.08 -13.99 -11.67
C ILE A 108 -10.94 -15.49 -11.90
N VAL A 109 -10.06 -16.15 -11.13
CA VAL A 109 -9.84 -17.61 -11.23
C VAL A 109 -11.13 -18.37 -10.92
N ARG A 110 -11.82 -18.00 -9.83
CA ARG A 110 -13.09 -18.61 -9.43
C ARG A 110 -14.14 -18.44 -10.54
N LEU A 111 -14.31 -17.23 -11.06
CA LEU A 111 -15.28 -16.93 -12.11
C LEU A 111 -15.05 -17.77 -13.38
N HIS A 112 -13.79 -18.01 -13.77
CA HIS A 112 -13.50 -18.85 -14.92
C HIS A 112 -13.83 -20.34 -14.68
N LEU A 113 -13.47 -20.85 -13.49
CA LEU A 113 -13.62 -22.27 -13.16
C LEU A 113 -15.07 -22.67 -12.82
N GLU A 114 -15.79 -21.79 -12.12
CA GLU A 114 -17.11 -22.11 -11.55
C GLU A 114 -18.27 -21.57 -12.41
N ASP A 115 -18.15 -20.35 -12.94
CA ASP A 115 -19.27 -19.66 -13.61
C ASP A 115 -19.20 -19.80 -15.15
N LEU A 116 -18.01 -19.71 -15.73
CA LEU A 116 -17.80 -19.74 -17.18
C LEU A 116 -17.53 -21.15 -17.74
N GLY A 117 -17.36 -22.15 -16.87
CA GLY A 117 -17.18 -23.55 -17.24
C GLY A 117 -15.81 -23.89 -17.85
N TYR A 118 -14.79 -23.05 -17.66
CA TYR A 118 -13.43 -23.38 -18.08
C TYR A 118 -12.82 -24.43 -17.15
N GLY A 119 -12.08 -25.37 -17.73
CA GLY A 119 -11.25 -26.31 -16.98
C GLY A 119 -9.93 -25.67 -16.53
N LEU A 120 -9.27 -26.33 -15.58
CA LEU A 120 -7.93 -25.91 -15.15
C LEU A 120 -6.92 -25.95 -16.31
N SER A 121 -7.07 -26.91 -17.22
CA SER A 121 -6.26 -27.03 -18.44
C SER A 121 -6.41 -25.82 -19.36
N ASP A 122 -7.62 -25.25 -19.47
CA ASP A 122 -7.88 -24.10 -20.33
C ASP A 122 -7.20 -22.85 -19.78
N LEU A 123 -7.24 -22.67 -18.45
CA LEU A 123 -6.51 -21.60 -17.77
C LEU A 123 -4.99 -21.77 -17.89
N ALA A 124 -4.48 -23.00 -17.75
CA ALA A 124 -3.06 -23.30 -17.95
C ALA A 124 -2.59 -22.95 -19.35
N GLN A 125 -3.38 -23.30 -20.36
CA GLN A 125 -3.10 -22.94 -21.74
C GLN A 125 -3.14 -21.42 -21.98
N ALA A 126 -4.14 -20.72 -21.42
CA ALA A 126 -4.27 -19.27 -21.55
C ALA A 126 -3.10 -18.50 -20.91
N LEU A 127 -2.63 -18.97 -19.74
CA LEU A 127 -1.50 -18.39 -19.01
C LEU A 127 -0.14 -18.89 -19.51
N ARG A 128 -0.11 -19.81 -20.48
CA ARG A 128 1.09 -20.49 -20.97
C ARG A 128 1.92 -21.10 -19.83
N SER A 129 1.23 -21.69 -18.87
CA SER A 129 1.83 -22.36 -17.70
C SER A 129 1.38 -23.82 -17.63
N SER A 130 2.08 -24.63 -16.85
CA SER A 130 1.60 -25.99 -16.53
C SER A 130 0.50 -25.94 -15.46
N GLU A 131 -0.36 -26.96 -15.39
CA GLU A 131 -1.34 -27.02 -14.29
C GLU A 131 -0.67 -27.12 -12.91
N GLU A 132 0.52 -27.70 -12.84
CA GLU A 132 1.31 -27.79 -11.61
C GLU A 132 1.75 -26.40 -11.14
N ASP A 133 2.33 -25.61 -12.05
CA ASP A 133 2.70 -24.21 -11.77
C ASP A 133 1.47 -23.40 -11.40
N LEU A 134 0.34 -23.64 -12.08
CA LEU A 134 -0.88 -22.89 -11.83
C LEU A 134 -1.42 -23.15 -10.41
N ARG A 135 -1.35 -24.40 -9.94
CA ARG A 135 -1.69 -24.76 -8.55
C ARG A 135 -0.68 -24.23 -7.53
N ALA A 136 0.60 -24.12 -7.90
CA ALA A 136 1.64 -23.65 -6.99
C ALA A 136 1.64 -22.13 -6.82
N LEU A 137 1.37 -21.38 -7.90
CA LEU A 137 1.58 -19.93 -7.97
C LEU A 137 0.30 -19.11 -7.81
N HIS A 138 -0.88 -19.70 -8.05
CA HIS A 138 -2.14 -18.97 -8.03
C HIS A 138 -3.10 -19.50 -6.95
N PRO A 139 -3.92 -18.61 -6.35
CA PRO A 139 -4.91 -18.99 -5.34
C PRO A 139 -6.11 -19.67 -6.02
N LEU A 140 -6.00 -20.98 -6.27
CA LEU A 140 -7.09 -21.80 -6.78
C LEU A 140 -8.02 -22.24 -5.64
N PRO A 141 -9.33 -22.45 -5.92
CA PRO A 141 -10.25 -23.06 -4.96
C PRO A 141 -9.70 -24.40 -4.42
N GLY A 142 -9.50 -24.50 -3.10
CA GLY A 142 -8.96 -25.70 -2.45
C GLY A 142 -7.43 -25.83 -2.42
N ALA A 143 -6.68 -24.91 -3.04
CA ALA A 143 -5.22 -24.90 -2.98
C ALA A 143 -4.71 -23.91 -1.92
N THR A 144 -3.95 -24.41 -0.93
CA THR A 144 -3.11 -23.55 -0.08
C THR A 144 -1.74 -23.37 -0.75
N PRO A 145 -1.38 -22.17 -1.24
CA PRO A 145 -0.07 -21.94 -1.85
C PRO A 145 1.03 -22.19 -0.81
N ARG A 146 1.90 -23.16 -1.08
CA ARG A 146 3.06 -23.49 -0.24
C ARG A 146 4.29 -22.82 -0.83
N LEU A 147 4.57 -21.59 -0.41
CA LEU A 147 5.86 -20.96 -0.72
C LEU A 147 6.96 -21.74 0.00
N ARG A 148 7.90 -22.30 -0.76
CA ARG A 148 9.08 -23.00 -0.24
C ARG A 148 10.30 -22.13 -0.55
N VAL A 149 11.08 -21.79 0.47
CA VAL A 149 12.34 -21.07 0.26
C VAL A 149 13.30 -22.01 -0.48
N VAL A 150 13.68 -21.62 -1.69
CA VAL A 150 14.75 -22.29 -2.45
C VAL A 150 16.07 -21.78 -1.86
N LYS A 151 16.87 -22.69 -1.28
CA LYS A 151 18.22 -22.41 -0.80
C LYS A 151 19.21 -22.41 -1.95
#